data_AF-A0A9D7QMM9-F1
#
_entry.id   AF-A0A9D7QMM9-F1
#
_cell.length_a   1.000
_cell.length_b   1.000
_cell.length_c   1.000
_cell.angle_alpha   90.00
_cell.angle_beta   90.00
_cell.angle_gamma   90.00
#
_symmetry.space_group_name_H-M   'P 1'
#
loop_
_entity.id
_entity.type
_entity.pdbx_description
1 polymer ?
#
loop_
_entity_poly.entity_id
_entity_poly.type
_entity_poly.pdbx_seq_one_letter_code
_entity_poly.pdbx_strand_id
1 'polypeptide(L)'
;MAEWLVEEGIGEHRAVLLDGGEIAAARIDWPGSLKPGQVEDAILISRAAGSPRGTARFVSGEEALVDRLPREASEGARLRLEVLRSAIPERSRRKLAQARPTSAALCGAPTLADALRSDGQTVRLVRAFPDCGWNDLWDEAWSGNRAFSGGELHFAPTAAMTLVDIDGTLPPRDLARAAVGPLAAALRRFDVAGNLGIDFPTLESREDRRAVDSALNEALDSWPHERTAMNGFGFIQIVSRLTRPSLLQLVQFDPGGAAARRLLRLAERVDEPGTLLLTCHPAVRAAMRREWLDELARRSGRQVRLVEDPALAPEAGFAQALAA
;
A
#
# COMPACT_ATOMS: atom_id res chain seq x y z
N MET A 1 -15.15 -2.56 -20.32
CA MET A 1 -14.27 -3.18 -19.31
C MET A 1 -13.57 -2.06 -18.58
N ALA A 2 -13.54 -2.08 -17.24
CA ALA A 2 -12.84 -1.06 -16.47
C ALA A 2 -11.32 -1.21 -16.71
N GLU A 3 -10.64 -0.11 -16.99
CA GLU A 3 -9.22 -0.06 -17.34
C GLU A 3 -8.43 0.54 -16.17
N TRP A 4 -7.30 -0.10 -15.82
CA TRP A 4 -6.36 0.46 -14.84
C TRP A 4 -5.44 1.47 -15.50
N LEU A 5 -5.36 2.66 -14.92
CA LEU A 5 -4.36 3.66 -15.28
C LEU A 5 -3.14 3.47 -14.39
N VAL A 6 -1.95 3.36 -14.98
CA VAL A 6 -0.68 3.23 -14.25
C VAL A 6 0.21 4.42 -14.57
N GLU A 7 0.68 5.10 -13.55
CA GLU A 7 1.54 6.27 -13.65
C GLU A 7 2.88 5.98 -12.97
N GLU A 8 3.95 6.00 -13.78
CA GLU A 8 5.31 5.67 -13.34
C GLU A 8 6.06 6.94 -12.89
N GLY A 9 6.28 7.07 -11.59
CA GLY A 9 7.04 8.19 -11.00
C GLY A 9 8.44 7.84 -10.56
N ILE A 10 9.02 8.83 -9.88
CA ILE A 10 10.32 8.71 -9.24
C ILE A 10 10.12 8.13 -7.83
N GLY A 11 10.69 6.95 -7.59
CA GLY A 11 10.60 6.27 -6.30
C GLY A 11 9.22 5.68 -5.98
N GLU A 12 8.21 5.90 -6.83
CA GLU A 12 6.84 5.42 -6.67
C GLU A 12 6.17 5.17 -8.03
N HIS A 13 5.49 4.04 -8.16
CA HIS A 13 4.54 3.78 -9.23
C HIS A 13 3.15 3.67 -8.64
N ARG A 14 2.17 4.24 -9.33
CA ARG A 14 0.79 4.34 -8.85
C ARG A 14 -0.14 3.74 -9.86
N ALA A 15 -1.21 3.12 -9.40
CA ALA A 15 -2.27 2.64 -10.27
C ALA A 15 -3.64 2.96 -9.68
N VAL A 16 -4.58 3.32 -10.56
CA VAL A 16 -5.99 3.52 -10.22
C VAL A 16 -6.89 2.80 -11.20
N LEU A 17 -7.95 2.18 -10.68
CA LEU A 17 -9.10 1.74 -11.45
C LEU A 17 -10.19 2.79 -11.29
N LEU A 18 -10.68 3.33 -12.40
CA LEU A 18 -11.75 4.32 -12.38
C LEU A 18 -13.10 3.67 -12.69
N ASP A 19 -14.12 4.05 -11.94
CA ASP A 19 -15.53 3.76 -12.21
C ASP A 19 -16.34 5.06 -12.10
N GLY A 20 -17.03 5.45 -13.16
CA GLY A 20 -17.77 6.72 -13.20
C GLY A 20 -16.91 7.98 -13.00
N GLY A 21 -15.58 7.90 -13.18
CA GLY A 21 -14.63 9.00 -12.91
C GLY A 21 -14.03 8.99 -11.51
N GLU A 22 -14.55 8.16 -10.61
CA GLU A 22 -14.09 7.99 -9.24
C GLU A 22 -13.11 6.82 -9.10
N ILE A 23 -12.19 6.89 -8.14
CA ILE A 23 -11.28 5.77 -7.87
C ILE A 23 -12.05 4.63 -7.19
N ALA A 24 -12.24 3.53 -7.92
CA ALA A 24 -12.84 2.30 -7.41
C ALA A 24 -11.81 1.41 -6.68
N ALA A 25 -10.55 1.43 -7.12
CA ALA A 25 -9.44 0.74 -6.48
C ALA A 25 -8.13 1.47 -6.79
N ALA A 26 -7.15 1.36 -5.91
CA ALA A 26 -5.81 1.88 -6.16
C ALA A 26 -4.74 0.90 -5.72
N ARG A 27 -3.53 1.05 -6.24
CA ARG A 27 -2.33 0.36 -5.79
C ARG A 27 -1.14 1.30 -5.86
N ILE A 28 -0.21 1.16 -4.91
CA ILE A 28 1.09 1.80 -4.96
C ILE A 28 2.17 0.73 -4.96
N ASP A 29 3.21 0.97 -5.74
CA ASP A 29 4.44 0.23 -5.70
C ASP A 29 5.63 1.15 -5.40
N TRP A 30 6.39 0.82 -4.35
CA TRP A 30 7.68 1.42 -4.07
C TRP A 30 8.78 0.50 -4.61
N PRO A 31 9.50 0.91 -5.67
CA PRO A 31 10.52 0.07 -6.30
C PRO A 31 11.70 -0.24 -5.37
N GLY A 32 12.40 -1.34 -5.67
CA GLY A 32 13.62 -1.75 -4.95
C GLY A 32 13.39 -2.74 -3.80
N SER A 33 12.16 -3.18 -3.56
CA SER A 33 11.85 -4.27 -2.62
C SER A 33 11.51 -5.56 -3.36
N LEU A 34 11.65 -6.70 -2.70
CA LEU A 34 11.24 -8.01 -3.26
C LEU A 34 9.74 -8.03 -3.55
N LYS A 35 9.34 -8.51 -4.73
CA LYS A 35 7.95 -8.50 -5.21
C LYS A 35 7.39 -9.90 -5.47
N PRO A 36 6.10 -10.16 -5.16
CA PRO A 36 5.46 -11.43 -5.51
C PRO A 36 5.64 -11.76 -6.99
N GLY A 37 5.99 -13.01 -7.29
CA GLY A 37 6.24 -13.49 -8.66
C GLY A 37 7.69 -13.31 -9.15
N GLN A 38 8.53 -12.59 -8.41
CA GLN A 38 9.98 -12.57 -8.64
C GLN A 38 10.57 -13.95 -8.37
N VAL A 39 11.39 -14.46 -9.30
CA VAL A 39 12.15 -15.71 -9.15
C VAL A 39 13.64 -15.42 -9.31
N GLU A 40 14.39 -15.58 -8.23
CA GLU A 40 15.81 -15.25 -8.18
C GLU A 40 16.59 -16.30 -7.40
N ASP A 41 17.87 -16.47 -7.72
CA ASP A 41 18.78 -17.25 -6.90
C ASP A 41 19.22 -16.40 -5.68
N ALA A 42 19.03 -16.92 -4.48
CA ALA A 42 19.38 -16.28 -3.22
C ALA A 42 20.30 -17.18 -2.38
N ILE A 43 20.97 -16.61 -1.37
CA ILE A 43 21.81 -17.35 -0.43
C ILE A 43 21.01 -17.65 0.83
N LEU A 44 20.93 -18.91 1.25
CA LEU A 44 20.37 -19.25 2.56
C LEU A 44 21.34 -18.81 3.66
N ILE A 45 20.96 -17.82 4.46
CA ILE A 45 21.85 -17.21 5.47
C ILE A 45 21.59 -17.68 6.89
N SER A 46 20.42 -18.25 7.17
CA SER A 46 20.09 -18.78 8.48
C SER A 46 19.04 -19.91 8.39
N ARG A 47 19.27 -21.01 9.10
CA ARG A 47 18.35 -22.14 9.21
C ARG A 47 18.66 -22.94 10.49
N ALA A 48 17.66 -23.16 11.33
CA ALA A 48 17.77 -24.17 12.39
C ALA A 48 17.86 -25.59 11.78
N ALA A 49 18.74 -26.44 12.32
CA ALA A 49 19.00 -27.78 11.77
C ALA A 49 17.70 -28.59 11.56
N GLY A 50 17.50 -29.12 10.35
CA GLY A 50 16.31 -29.89 9.98
C GLY A 50 15.03 -29.06 9.78
N SER A 51 15.06 -27.75 10.05
CA SER A 51 13.90 -26.86 9.90
C SER A 51 13.48 -26.73 8.43
N PRO A 52 12.17 -26.78 8.12
CA PRO A 52 11.64 -26.41 6.81
C PRO A 52 11.58 -24.89 6.62
N ARG A 53 12.06 -24.10 7.59
CA ARG A 53 12.07 -22.64 7.57
C ARG A 53 13.48 -22.09 7.78
N GLY A 54 13.75 -20.96 7.14
CA GLY A 54 15.01 -20.23 7.29
C GLY A 54 14.89 -18.81 6.75
N THR A 55 16.01 -18.12 6.63
CA THR A 55 16.11 -16.78 6.05
C THR A 55 17.11 -16.82 4.90
N ALA A 56 16.75 -16.23 3.77
CA ALA A 56 17.62 -16.09 2.61
C ALA A 56 17.83 -14.62 2.25
N ARG A 57 19.00 -14.32 1.68
CA ARG A 57 19.38 -13.00 1.19
C ARG A 57 19.49 -13.01 -0.33
N PHE A 58 18.77 -12.09 -0.97
CA PHE A 58 18.75 -11.89 -2.42
C PHE A 58 19.92 -11.01 -2.87
N VAL A 59 20.18 -10.91 -4.18
CA VAL A 59 21.29 -10.09 -4.71
C VAL A 59 21.09 -8.61 -4.39
N SER A 60 19.84 -8.16 -4.31
CA SER A 60 19.49 -6.80 -3.86
C SER A 60 19.91 -6.47 -2.42
N GLY A 61 20.28 -7.48 -1.63
CA GLY A 61 20.56 -7.37 -0.20
C GLY A 61 19.31 -7.52 0.69
N GLU A 62 18.12 -7.51 0.10
CA GLU A 62 16.88 -7.78 0.85
C GLU A 62 16.83 -9.23 1.35
N GLU A 63 16.23 -9.41 2.53
CA GLU A 63 16.06 -10.71 3.17
C GLU A 63 14.60 -11.16 3.10
N ALA A 64 14.40 -12.47 2.94
CA ALA A 64 13.10 -13.11 2.97
C ALA A 64 13.09 -14.30 3.93
N LEU A 65 11.97 -14.48 4.63
CA LEU A 65 11.65 -15.72 5.32
C LEU A 65 11.30 -16.77 4.28
N VAL A 66 11.99 -17.90 4.34
CA VAL A 66 11.78 -19.03 3.44
C VAL A 66 11.00 -20.12 4.17
N ASP A 67 9.97 -20.66 3.54
CA ASP A 67 9.29 -21.87 3.99
C ASP A 67 9.49 -23.04 3.02
N ARG A 68 9.15 -24.25 3.47
CA ARG A 68 9.32 -25.51 2.72
C ARG A 68 10.73 -25.73 2.17
N LEU A 69 11.75 -25.38 2.95
CA LEU A 69 13.13 -25.72 2.62
C LEU A 69 13.29 -27.25 2.50
N PRO A 70 13.99 -27.74 1.45
CA PRO A 70 14.41 -29.13 1.36
C PRO A 70 15.25 -29.54 2.58
N ARG A 71 15.24 -30.83 2.92
CA ARG A 71 15.98 -31.32 4.11
C ARG A 71 17.47 -31.08 3.98
N GLU A 72 17.98 -31.22 2.76
CA GLU A 72 19.35 -31.07 2.31
C GLU A 72 19.81 -29.61 2.16
N ALA A 73 18.91 -28.62 2.29
CA ALA A 73 19.28 -27.21 2.19
C ALA A 73 20.24 -26.81 3.32
N SER A 74 21.43 -26.31 2.99
CA SER A 74 22.44 -25.88 3.96
C SER A 74 22.63 -24.37 3.97
N GLU A 75 23.01 -23.80 5.12
CA GLU A 75 23.43 -22.40 5.20
C GLU A 75 24.63 -22.16 4.26
N GLY A 76 24.66 -20.99 3.63
CA GLY A 76 25.61 -20.62 2.59
C GLY A 76 25.27 -21.16 1.18
N ALA A 77 24.32 -22.09 1.06
CA ALA A 77 23.94 -22.63 -0.25
C ALA A 77 23.11 -21.62 -1.06
N ARG A 78 23.28 -21.68 -2.38
CA ARG A 78 22.41 -21.02 -3.34
C ARG A 78 21.11 -21.80 -3.50
N LEU A 79 19.99 -21.11 -3.41
CA LEU A 79 18.65 -21.66 -3.63
C LEU A 79 17.90 -20.76 -4.61
N ARG A 80 17.18 -21.37 -5.55
CA ARG A 80 16.23 -20.64 -6.37
C ARG A 80 14.94 -20.44 -5.60
N LEU A 81 14.55 -19.19 -5.41
CA LEU A 81 13.41 -18.80 -4.61
C LEU A 81 12.41 -17.99 -5.44
N GLU A 82 11.13 -18.32 -5.29
CA GLU A 82 10.02 -17.46 -5.70
C GLU A 82 9.57 -16.62 -4.52
N VAL A 83 9.48 -15.30 -4.71
CA VAL A 83 8.90 -14.39 -3.72
C VAL A 83 7.38 -14.49 -3.81
N LEU A 84 6.73 -14.71 -2.66
CA LEU A 84 5.27 -14.91 -2.56
C LEU A 84 4.56 -13.70 -1.94
N ARG A 85 5.26 -12.94 -1.10
CA ARG A 85 4.77 -11.74 -0.42
C ARG A 85 5.91 -10.76 -0.25
N SER A 86 5.69 -9.48 -0.55
CA SER A 86 6.65 -8.41 -0.27
C SER A 86 6.87 -8.23 1.24
N ALA A 87 7.96 -7.56 1.60
CA ALA A 87 8.10 -7.05 2.96
C ALA A 87 6.94 -6.12 3.32
N ILE A 88 6.47 -6.19 4.57
CA ILE A 88 5.39 -5.33 5.08
C ILE A 88 6.01 -4.41 6.14
N PRO A 89 5.91 -3.09 5.97
CA PRO A 89 6.41 -2.16 6.98
C PRO A 89 5.60 -2.27 8.27
N GLU A 90 6.25 -2.07 9.40
CA GLU A 90 5.64 -1.91 10.72
C GLU A 90 6.36 -0.75 11.45
N ARG A 91 5.76 -0.22 12.50
CA ARG A 91 6.28 0.96 13.23
C ARG A 91 7.73 0.83 13.71
N SER A 92 8.16 -0.35 14.18
CA SER A 92 9.50 -0.55 14.78
C SER A 92 10.40 -1.52 14.02
N ARG A 93 9.89 -2.20 12.99
CA ARG A 93 10.63 -3.18 12.19
C ARG A 93 9.92 -3.42 10.86
N ARG A 94 10.50 -4.24 10.00
CA ARG A 94 9.83 -4.78 8.83
C ARG A 94 9.51 -6.25 9.03
N LYS A 95 8.30 -6.67 8.68
CA LYS A 95 8.06 -8.08 8.36
C LYS A 95 8.77 -8.35 7.06
N LEU A 96 9.80 -9.20 7.09
CA LEU A 96 10.51 -9.62 5.89
C LEU A 96 9.55 -10.17 4.84
N ALA A 97 10.00 -10.12 3.59
CA ALA A 97 9.34 -10.79 2.49
C ALA A 97 9.20 -12.30 2.79
N GLN A 98 8.29 -12.97 2.10
CA GLN A 98 8.20 -14.43 2.15
C GLN A 98 8.54 -15.00 0.79
N ALA A 99 9.35 -16.06 0.80
CA ALA A 99 9.76 -16.76 -0.39
C ALA A 99 9.70 -18.28 -0.19
N ARG A 100 9.77 -19.02 -1.30
CA ARG A 100 9.78 -20.48 -1.28
C ARG A 100 10.71 -21.04 -2.36
N PRO A 101 11.38 -22.18 -2.12
CA PRO A 101 12.12 -22.89 -3.15
C PRO A 101 11.24 -23.22 -4.36
N THR A 102 11.78 -22.99 -5.56
CA THR A 102 11.09 -23.26 -6.83
C THR A 102 12.07 -23.77 -7.88
N SER A 103 11.56 -24.50 -8.87
CA SER A 103 12.28 -24.88 -10.09
C SER A 103 11.95 -23.99 -11.29
N ALA A 104 11.11 -22.96 -11.11
CA ALA A 104 10.74 -22.03 -12.15
C ALA A 104 11.97 -21.33 -12.79
N ALA A 105 11.79 -20.78 -13.98
CA ALA A 105 12.81 -19.97 -14.63
C ALA A 105 13.02 -18.66 -13.84
N LEU A 106 14.23 -18.10 -13.92
CA LEU A 106 14.53 -16.80 -13.33
C LEU A 106 13.61 -15.74 -13.94
N CYS A 107 13.06 -14.88 -13.07
CA CYS A 107 12.13 -13.83 -13.42
C CYS A 107 12.41 -12.61 -12.53
N GLY A 108 12.62 -11.45 -13.14
CA GLY A 108 12.82 -10.21 -12.40
C GLY A 108 11.59 -9.84 -11.57
N ALA A 109 11.75 -8.86 -10.66
CA ALA A 109 10.61 -8.30 -9.96
C ALA A 109 9.62 -7.70 -10.97
N PRO A 110 8.33 -8.11 -10.97
CA PRO A 110 7.34 -7.54 -11.88
C PRO A 110 7.13 -6.05 -11.59
N THR A 111 6.96 -5.25 -12.66
CA THR A 111 6.49 -3.88 -12.51
C THR A 111 5.05 -3.86 -12.00
N LEU A 112 4.57 -2.70 -11.53
CA LEU A 112 3.16 -2.55 -11.12
C LEU A 112 2.19 -2.88 -12.28
N ALA A 113 2.55 -2.49 -13.51
CA ALA A 113 1.77 -2.81 -14.70
C ALA A 113 1.78 -4.32 -15.01
N ASP A 114 2.92 -4.99 -14.87
CA ASP A 114 3.03 -6.45 -15.12
C ASP A 114 2.26 -7.25 -14.08
N ALA A 115 2.31 -6.83 -12.81
CA ALA A 115 1.53 -7.44 -11.73
C ALA A 115 0.02 -7.34 -12.01
N LEU A 116 -0.46 -6.17 -12.43
CA LEU A 116 -1.88 -5.98 -12.80
C LEU A 116 -2.27 -6.82 -14.02
N ARG A 117 -1.44 -6.89 -15.06
CA ARG A 117 -1.70 -7.74 -16.25
C ARG A 117 -1.74 -9.23 -15.88
N SER A 118 -0.86 -9.66 -14.98
CA SER A 118 -0.84 -11.04 -14.47
C SER A 118 -2.10 -11.39 -13.67
N ASP A 119 -2.70 -10.39 -13.00
CA ASP A 119 -4.02 -10.47 -12.37
C ASP A 119 -5.20 -10.41 -13.38
N GLY A 120 -4.92 -10.50 -14.69
CA GLY A 120 -5.91 -10.45 -15.77
C GLY A 120 -6.51 -9.07 -16.03
N GLN A 121 -5.90 -8.01 -15.51
CA GLN A 121 -6.42 -6.65 -15.66
C GLN A 121 -5.96 -5.99 -16.97
N THR A 122 -6.82 -5.15 -17.54
CA THR A 122 -6.44 -4.26 -18.66
C THR A 122 -5.72 -3.04 -18.08
N VAL A 123 -4.55 -2.72 -18.62
CA VAL A 123 -3.65 -1.68 -18.10
C VAL A 123 -3.25 -0.70 -19.19
N ARG A 124 -3.39 0.60 -18.89
CA ARG A 124 -2.88 1.71 -19.69
C ARG A 124 -1.87 2.52 -18.90
N LEU A 125 -0.66 2.65 -19.45
CA LEU A 125 0.33 3.57 -18.91
C LEU A 125 -0.07 5.01 -19.25
N VAL A 126 0.01 5.90 -18.26
CA VAL A 126 -0.28 7.32 -18.40
C VAL A 126 0.86 8.15 -17.84
N ARG A 127 1.08 9.33 -18.43
CA ARG A 127 2.05 10.30 -17.90
C ARG A 127 1.57 10.91 -16.59
N ALA A 128 0.27 11.18 -16.50
CA ALA A 128 -0.38 11.70 -15.31
C ALA A 128 -1.79 11.11 -15.20
N PHE A 129 -2.26 10.90 -13.97
CA PHE A 129 -3.69 10.64 -13.75
C PHE A 129 -4.55 11.85 -14.17
N PRO A 130 -5.76 11.61 -14.71
CA PRO A 130 -6.78 12.67 -14.78
C PRO A 130 -7.09 13.17 -13.36
N ASP A 131 -7.84 14.27 -13.27
CA ASP A 131 -8.37 14.71 -11.99
C ASP A 131 -9.43 13.70 -11.49
N CYS A 132 -8.98 12.77 -10.65
CA CYS A 132 -9.77 11.64 -10.17
C CYS A 132 -9.70 11.51 -8.64
N GLY A 133 -9.36 12.59 -7.92
CA GLY A 133 -9.30 12.57 -6.45
C GLY A 133 -8.12 11.77 -5.86
N TRP A 134 -7.00 11.61 -6.59
CA TRP A 134 -5.82 10.91 -6.06
C TRP A 134 -5.27 11.56 -4.79
N ASN A 135 -5.21 12.90 -4.77
CA ASN A 135 -4.69 13.63 -3.61
C ASN A 135 -5.57 13.41 -2.39
N ASP A 136 -6.90 13.46 -2.55
CA ASP A 136 -7.86 13.19 -1.49
C ASP A 136 -7.70 11.76 -0.96
N LEU A 137 -7.55 10.76 -1.85
CA LEU A 137 -7.27 9.38 -1.45
C LEU A 137 -5.98 9.25 -0.64
N TRP A 138 -4.94 9.98 -1.03
CA TRP A 138 -3.67 9.99 -0.30
C TRP A 138 -3.83 10.65 1.07
N ASP A 139 -4.58 11.76 1.16
CA ASP A 139 -4.86 12.47 2.41
C ASP A 139 -5.73 11.63 3.37
N GLU A 140 -6.72 10.89 2.84
CA GLU A 140 -7.48 9.88 3.59
C GLU A 140 -6.53 8.78 4.12
N ALA A 141 -5.57 8.31 3.31
CA ALA A 141 -4.64 7.28 3.76
C ALA A 141 -3.61 7.79 4.79
N TRP A 142 -3.19 9.05 4.65
CA TRP A 142 -2.30 9.74 5.58
C TRP A 142 -2.91 9.91 6.97
N SER A 143 -4.13 10.45 7.01
CA SER A 143 -4.89 10.59 8.25
C SER A 143 -5.33 9.23 8.80
N GLY A 144 -5.65 8.29 7.92
CA GLY A 144 -6.38 7.07 8.26
C GLY A 144 -7.89 7.32 8.36
N ASN A 145 -8.38 8.51 8.05
CA ASN A 145 -9.78 8.88 8.23
C ASN A 145 -10.48 8.96 6.88
N ARG A 146 -11.73 8.48 6.83
CA ARG A 146 -12.58 8.57 5.65
C ARG A 146 -14.02 8.86 6.06
N ALA A 147 -14.45 10.09 5.80
CA ALA A 147 -15.82 10.51 6.02
C ALA A 147 -16.79 9.79 5.07
N PHE A 148 -18.01 9.57 5.56
CA PHE A 148 -19.18 9.19 4.76
C PHE A 148 -20.41 9.91 5.29
N SER A 149 -21.54 9.78 4.59
CA SER A 149 -22.78 10.44 5.04
C SER A 149 -23.21 9.91 6.41
N GLY A 150 -23.10 10.73 7.45
CA GLY A 150 -23.53 10.43 8.82
C GLY A 150 -22.44 9.85 9.75
N GLY A 151 -21.21 9.68 9.26
CA GLY A 151 -20.12 9.14 10.08
C GLY A 151 -18.74 9.19 9.41
N GLU A 152 -17.78 8.52 10.04
CA GLU A 152 -16.40 8.42 9.59
C GLU A 152 -15.85 7.02 9.89
N LEU A 153 -15.00 6.53 8.99
CA LEU A 153 -14.18 5.34 9.21
C LEU A 153 -12.78 5.77 9.63
N HIS A 154 -12.24 5.17 10.68
CA HIS A 154 -10.86 5.38 11.10
C HIS A 154 -10.05 4.08 10.99
N PHE A 155 -9.04 4.08 10.12
CA PHE A 155 -8.17 2.95 9.81
C PHE A 155 -6.85 3.06 10.56
N ALA A 156 -6.61 2.09 11.45
CA ALA A 156 -5.40 1.98 12.25
C ALA A 156 -4.63 0.68 11.91
N PRO A 157 -3.69 0.69 10.96
CA PRO A 157 -2.78 -0.43 10.74
C PRO A 157 -1.91 -0.67 11.97
N THR A 158 -1.85 -1.92 12.44
CA THR A 158 -0.98 -2.36 13.55
C THR A 158 -0.03 -3.46 13.12
N ALA A 159 0.86 -3.90 14.02
CA ALA A 159 1.73 -5.04 13.78
C ALA A 159 0.95 -6.38 13.65
N ALA A 160 -0.26 -6.49 14.18
CA ALA A 160 -1.03 -7.74 14.14
C ALA A 160 -2.09 -7.75 13.04
N MET A 161 -2.83 -6.64 12.92
CA MET A 161 -3.98 -6.48 12.02
C MET A 161 -4.26 -5.00 11.76
N THR A 162 -5.07 -4.70 10.74
CA THR A 162 -5.65 -3.36 10.57
C THR A 162 -6.96 -3.26 11.34
N LEU A 163 -7.08 -2.31 12.25
CA LEU A 163 -8.34 -2.03 12.93
C LEU A 163 -9.09 -0.93 12.17
N VAL A 164 -10.41 -1.06 12.12
CA VAL A 164 -11.31 -0.06 11.56
C VAL A 164 -12.35 0.28 12.60
N ASP A 165 -12.38 1.53 13.02
CA ASP A 165 -13.38 2.09 13.91
C ASP A 165 -14.44 2.86 13.12
N ILE A 166 -15.67 2.90 13.64
CA ILE A 166 -16.83 3.50 12.97
C ILE A 166 -17.51 4.47 13.93
N ASP A 167 -17.25 5.74 13.71
CA ASP A 167 -17.83 6.84 14.48
C ASP A 167 -18.91 7.58 13.69
N GLY A 168 -19.86 8.19 14.38
CA GLY A 168 -20.88 9.00 13.72
C GLY A 168 -21.98 9.48 14.65
N THR A 169 -22.90 10.24 14.08
CA THR A 169 -24.01 10.86 14.82
C THR A 169 -25.34 10.15 14.63
N LEU A 170 -25.38 9.13 13.77
CA LEU A 170 -26.58 8.33 13.51
C LEU A 170 -26.85 7.34 14.66
N PRO A 171 -28.11 6.89 14.86
CA PRO A 171 -28.39 5.76 15.73
C PRO A 171 -27.54 4.53 15.37
N PRO A 172 -27.09 3.70 16.34
CA PRO A 172 -26.11 2.62 16.10
C PRO A 172 -26.43 1.70 14.92
N ARG A 173 -27.71 1.31 14.79
CA ARG A 173 -28.19 0.48 13.68
C ARG A 173 -28.01 1.14 12.31
N ASP A 174 -28.37 2.42 12.22
CA ASP A 174 -28.34 3.17 10.97
C ASP A 174 -26.90 3.53 10.61
N LEU A 175 -26.07 3.86 11.60
CA LEU A 175 -24.63 4.07 11.43
C LEU A 175 -23.95 2.81 10.89
N ALA A 176 -24.20 1.65 11.52
CA ALA A 176 -23.61 0.39 11.11
C ALA A 176 -23.98 0.03 9.66
N ARG A 177 -25.23 0.26 9.25
CA ARG A 177 -25.66 0.04 7.87
C ARG A 177 -25.04 1.04 6.89
N ALA A 178 -25.00 2.33 7.25
CA ALA A 178 -24.44 3.39 6.42
C ALA A 178 -22.93 3.19 6.17
N ALA A 179 -22.22 2.60 7.13
CA ALA A 179 -20.78 2.36 7.02
C ALA A 179 -20.40 1.20 6.07
N VAL A 180 -21.29 0.25 5.80
CA VAL A 180 -20.96 -0.97 5.01
C VAL A 180 -20.42 -0.66 3.62
N GLY A 181 -21.13 0.18 2.85
CA GLY A 181 -20.72 0.56 1.50
C GLY A 181 -19.38 1.30 1.47
N PRO A 182 -19.23 2.41 2.23
CA PRO A 182 -17.96 3.12 2.38
C PRO A 182 -16.80 2.24 2.82
N LEU A 183 -17.04 1.30 3.75
CA LEU A 183 -16.03 0.35 4.21
C LEU A 183 -15.57 -0.56 3.07
N ALA A 184 -16.50 -1.21 2.37
CA ALA A 184 -16.19 -2.10 1.25
C ALA A 184 -15.42 -1.37 0.13
N ALA A 185 -15.80 -0.12 -0.17
CA ALA A 185 -15.09 0.72 -1.12
C ALA A 185 -13.68 1.07 -0.64
N ALA A 186 -13.52 1.44 0.64
CA ALA A 186 -12.24 1.80 1.23
C ALA A 186 -11.23 0.63 1.21
N LEU A 187 -11.68 -0.60 1.45
CA LEU A 187 -10.80 -1.79 1.38
C LEU A 187 -10.13 -1.92 0.01
N ARG A 188 -10.87 -1.65 -1.08
CA ARG A 188 -10.33 -1.68 -2.46
C ARG A 188 -9.52 -0.44 -2.79
N ARG A 189 -9.98 0.74 -2.38
CA ARG A 189 -9.31 2.03 -2.62
C ARG A 189 -7.94 2.12 -1.92
N PHE A 190 -7.80 1.54 -0.73
CA PHE A 190 -6.53 1.52 -0.01
C PHE A 190 -5.69 0.24 -0.24
N ASP A 191 -6.16 -0.70 -1.05
CA ASP A 191 -5.53 -2.03 -1.24
C ASP A 191 -5.31 -2.77 0.09
N VAL A 192 -6.30 -2.72 1.00
CA VAL A 192 -6.19 -3.35 2.31
C VAL A 192 -6.34 -4.86 2.15
N ALA A 193 -5.45 -5.62 2.79
CA ALA A 193 -5.52 -7.06 2.86
C ALA A 193 -4.90 -7.58 4.16
N GLY A 194 -5.00 -8.89 4.39
CA GLY A 194 -4.47 -9.54 5.58
C GLY A 194 -5.53 -9.73 6.65
N ASN A 195 -5.15 -9.54 7.91
CA ASN A 195 -6.08 -9.63 9.03
C ASN A 195 -6.63 -8.23 9.34
N LEU A 196 -7.96 -8.10 9.37
CA LEU A 196 -8.67 -6.86 9.67
C LEU A 196 -9.69 -7.10 10.79
N GLY A 197 -9.86 -6.10 11.63
CA GLY A 197 -10.87 -6.07 12.68
C GLY A 197 -11.70 -4.81 12.52
N ILE A 198 -13.01 -4.97 12.38
CA ILE A 198 -13.94 -3.85 12.21
C ILE A 198 -14.79 -3.79 13.46
N ASP A 199 -14.76 -2.65 14.13
CA ASP A 199 -15.57 -2.36 15.30
C ASP A 199 -16.83 -1.60 14.84
N PHE A 200 -17.92 -2.33 14.60
CA PHE A 200 -19.21 -1.68 14.39
C PHE A 200 -19.80 -1.24 15.72
N PRO A 201 -20.67 -0.21 15.73
CA PRO A 201 -21.45 0.12 16.90
C PRO A 201 -22.14 -1.11 17.49
N THR A 202 -22.16 -1.25 18.81
CA THR A 202 -22.81 -2.39 19.46
C THR A 202 -24.31 -2.41 19.14
N LEU A 203 -24.79 -3.52 18.57
CA LEU A 203 -26.20 -3.72 18.24
C LEU A 203 -26.81 -4.78 19.18
N GLU A 204 -27.87 -4.43 19.90
CA GLU A 204 -28.54 -5.36 20.82
C GLU A 204 -29.31 -6.47 20.08
N SER A 205 -30.03 -6.08 19.01
CA SER A 205 -30.87 -6.98 18.24
C SER A 205 -30.05 -7.94 17.38
N ARG A 206 -30.37 -9.25 17.48
CA ARG A 206 -29.81 -10.27 16.59
C ARG A 206 -30.21 -10.06 15.13
N GLU A 207 -31.39 -9.49 14.88
CA GLU A 207 -31.86 -9.20 13.53
C GLU A 207 -31.02 -8.09 12.88
N ASP A 208 -30.68 -7.05 13.65
CA ASP A 208 -29.87 -5.95 13.13
C ASP A 208 -28.43 -6.39 12.84
N ARG A 209 -27.83 -7.20 13.72
CA ARG A 209 -26.52 -7.83 13.46
C ARG A 209 -26.52 -8.65 12.17
N ARG A 210 -27.54 -9.50 11.98
CA ARG A 210 -27.71 -10.31 10.76
C ARG A 210 -27.85 -9.46 9.51
N ALA A 211 -28.54 -8.33 9.61
CA ALA A 211 -28.75 -7.46 8.47
C ALA A 211 -27.47 -6.72 8.05
N VAL A 212 -26.64 -6.29 9.01
CA VAL A 212 -25.30 -5.76 8.71
C VAL A 212 -24.42 -6.84 8.10
N ASP A 213 -24.43 -8.06 8.67
CA ASP A 213 -23.72 -9.21 8.10
C ASP A 213 -24.12 -9.48 6.64
N SER A 214 -25.42 -9.45 6.34
CA SER A 214 -25.93 -9.65 4.98
C SER A 214 -25.49 -8.55 4.03
N ALA A 215 -25.60 -7.28 4.46
CA ALA A 215 -25.17 -6.14 3.65
C ALA A 215 -23.66 -6.18 3.38
N LEU A 216 -22.86 -6.53 4.38
CA LEU A 216 -21.41 -6.66 4.23
C LEU A 216 -21.03 -7.80 3.30
N ASN A 217 -21.76 -8.93 3.36
CA ASN A 217 -21.58 -10.04 2.44
C ASN A 217 -21.83 -9.61 0.99
N GLU A 218 -22.92 -8.89 0.74
CA GLU A 218 -23.26 -8.37 -0.60
C GLU A 218 -22.21 -7.36 -1.09
N ALA A 219 -21.79 -6.42 -0.24
CA ALA A 219 -20.82 -5.39 -0.60
C ALA A 219 -19.41 -5.97 -0.90
N LEU A 220 -19.06 -7.10 -0.27
CA LEU A 220 -17.77 -7.76 -0.43
C LEU A 220 -17.81 -9.00 -1.34
N ASP A 221 -18.92 -9.28 -2.03
CA ASP A 221 -19.13 -10.52 -2.78
C ASP A 221 -18.03 -10.80 -3.82
N SER A 222 -17.56 -9.74 -4.50
CA SER A 222 -16.47 -9.83 -5.49
C SER A 222 -15.06 -9.58 -4.93
N TRP A 223 -14.89 -9.51 -3.61
CA TRP A 223 -13.61 -9.32 -2.95
C TRP A 223 -13.22 -10.61 -2.20
N PRO A 224 -12.14 -11.32 -2.57
CA PRO A 224 -11.82 -12.62 -1.98
C PRO A 224 -11.44 -12.51 -0.49
N HIS A 225 -12.24 -13.11 0.39
CA HIS A 225 -12.02 -13.07 1.83
C HIS A 225 -12.73 -14.20 2.59
N GLU A 226 -12.32 -14.37 3.84
CA GLU A 226 -13.06 -15.07 4.88
C GLU A 226 -13.45 -14.05 5.96
N ARG A 227 -14.57 -14.26 6.64
CA ARG A 227 -14.98 -13.38 7.75
C ARG A 227 -15.76 -14.12 8.83
N THR A 228 -15.75 -13.55 10.01
CA THR A 228 -16.68 -13.94 11.07
C THR A 228 -18.04 -13.26 10.87
N ALA A 229 -19.08 -13.82 11.48
CA ALA A 229 -20.30 -13.07 11.74
C ALA A 229 -20.05 -11.99 12.80
N MET A 230 -20.91 -10.98 12.86
CA MET A 230 -20.86 -9.96 13.91
C MET A 230 -21.07 -10.58 15.29
N ASN A 231 -20.12 -10.37 16.20
CA ASN A 231 -20.24 -10.86 17.56
C ASN A 231 -21.18 -9.99 18.41
N GLY A 232 -21.39 -10.35 19.68
CA GLY A 232 -22.29 -9.62 20.59
C GLY A 232 -21.84 -8.19 20.95
N PHE A 233 -20.60 -7.82 20.60
CA PHE A 233 -20.01 -6.52 20.90
C PHE A 233 -19.92 -5.61 19.67
N GLY A 234 -20.26 -6.10 18.48
CA GLY A 234 -20.18 -5.34 17.21
C GLY A 234 -18.95 -5.64 16.37
N PHE A 235 -18.05 -6.51 16.82
CA PHE A 235 -16.81 -6.78 16.12
C PHE A 235 -16.96 -7.83 15.00
N ILE A 236 -16.35 -7.55 13.85
CA ILE A 236 -16.19 -8.49 12.73
C ILE A 236 -14.71 -8.62 12.40
N GLN A 237 -14.22 -9.85 12.29
CA GLN A 237 -12.89 -10.12 11.75
C GLN A 237 -13.01 -10.50 10.27
N ILE A 238 -12.15 -9.91 9.45
CA ILE A 238 -12.00 -10.24 8.03
C ILE A 238 -10.55 -10.70 7.79
N VAL A 239 -10.40 -11.78 7.03
CA VAL A 239 -9.10 -12.30 6.61
C VAL A 239 -9.05 -12.41 5.10
N SER A 240 -8.06 -11.79 4.48
CA SER A 240 -7.77 -11.92 3.05
C SER A 240 -6.29 -12.12 2.80
N ARG A 241 -5.95 -12.54 1.58
CA ARG A 241 -4.56 -12.84 1.22
C ARG A 241 -3.73 -11.54 1.13
N LEU A 242 -2.78 -11.37 2.04
CA LEU A 242 -1.81 -10.26 2.00
C LEU A 242 -0.58 -10.65 1.17
N THR A 243 -0.40 -10.02 0.00
CA THR A 243 0.78 -10.22 -0.87
C THR A 243 1.71 -9.01 -0.91
N ARG A 244 1.21 -7.82 -0.59
CA ARG A 244 1.94 -6.55 -0.65
C ARG A 244 1.43 -5.56 0.40
N PRO A 245 2.19 -4.52 0.77
CA PRO A 245 1.69 -3.46 1.64
C PRO A 245 0.48 -2.74 1.04
N SER A 246 -0.48 -2.38 1.89
CA SER A 246 -1.56 -1.46 1.51
C SER A 246 -1.07 -0.01 1.44
N LEU A 247 -1.87 0.87 0.84
CA LEU A 247 -1.60 2.32 0.85
C LEU A 247 -1.42 2.85 2.28
N LEU A 248 -2.34 2.47 3.18
CA LEU A 248 -2.28 2.83 4.60
C LEU A 248 -0.97 2.39 5.26
N GLN A 249 -0.52 1.16 5.01
CA GLN A 249 0.71 0.64 5.59
C GLN A 249 1.95 1.38 5.09
N LEU A 250 2.00 1.71 3.80
CA LEU A 250 3.11 2.47 3.22
C LEU A 250 3.16 3.89 3.80
N VAL A 251 2.02 4.58 3.80
CA VAL A 251 1.94 5.98 4.20
C VAL A 251 2.15 6.15 5.70
N GLN A 252 1.53 5.32 6.55
CA GLN A 252 1.57 5.52 8.00
C GLN A 252 2.83 4.94 8.68
N PHE A 253 3.48 3.91 8.10
CA PHE A 253 4.70 3.33 8.68
C PHE A 253 6.00 3.88 8.07
N ASP A 254 5.94 4.61 6.97
CA ASP A 254 7.07 5.39 6.44
C ASP A 254 6.58 6.78 5.98
N PRO A 255 6.11 7.64 6.90
CA PRO A 255 5.54 8.93 6.56
C PRO A 255 6.53 9.86 5.86
N GLY A 256 7.81 9.82 6.27
CA GLY A 256 8.87 10.60 5.61
C GLY A 256 9.09 10.15 4.15
N GLY A 257 9.18 8.84 3.91
CA GLY A 257 9.32 8.29 2.57
C GLY A 257 8.08 8.47 1.70
N ALA A 258 6.88 8.42 2.27
CA ALA A 258 5.62 8.69 1.57
C ALA A 258 5.52 10.16 1.15
N ALA A 259 5.76 11.09 2.08
CA ALA A 259 5.74 12.53 1.82
C ALA A 259 6.82 12.94 0.79
N ALA A 260 8.01 12.32 0.83
CA ALA A 260 9.06 12.58 -0.17
C ALA A 260 8.60 12.22 -1.58
N ARG A 261 7.94 11.07 -1.76
CA ARG A 261 7.38 10.62 -3.04
C ARG A 261 6.23 11.51 -3.51
N ARG A 262 5.34 11.93 -2.60
CA ARG A 262 4.29 12.92 -2.90
C ARG A 262 4.90 14.23 -3.40
N LEU A 263 5.93 14.75 -2.72
CA LEU A 263 6.59 15.99 -3.09
C LEU A 263 7.32 15.89 -4.44
N LEU A 264 8.02 14.78 -4.71
CA LEU A 264 8.63 14.55 -6.03
C LEU A 264 7.57 14.58 -7.13
N ARG A 265 6.38 14.03 -6.86
CA ARG A 265 5.28 14.06 -7.82
C ARG A 265 4.72 15.47 -8.04
N LEU A 266 4.57 16.26 -6.98
CA LEU A 266 4.17 17.66 -7.10
C LEU A 266 5.19 18.45 -7.92
N ALA A 267 6.49 18.18 -7.70
CA ALA A 267 7.57 18.81 -8.44
C ALA A 267 7.57 18.44 -9.94
N GLU A 268 7.24 17.19 -10.30
CA GLU A 268 7.07 16.78 -11.71
C GLU A 268 5.92 17.53 -12.43
N ARG A 269 5.01 18.17 -11.69
CA ARG A 269 3.85 18.90 -12.22
C ARG A 269 4.06 20.43 -12.32
N VAL A 270 5.20 20.95 -11.88
CA VAL A 270 5.51 22.38 -11.99
C VAL A 270 5.92 22.69 -13.43
N ASP A 271 5.04 23.37 -14.16
CA ASP A 271 5.22 23.70 -15.57
C ASP A 271 5.99 25.01 -15.79
N GLU A 272 5.99 25.93 -14.82
CA GLU A 272 6.64 27.23 -14.94
C GLU A 272 8.17 27.07 -15.06
N PRO A 273 8.83 27.82 -15.96
CA PRO A 273 10.27 27.70 -16.20
C PRO A 273 11.11 28.22 -15.02
N GLY A 274 12.40 27.85 -15.00
CA GLY A 274 13.37 28.34 -14.02
C GLY A 274 13.90 27.25 -13.09
N THR A 275 14.46 27.63 -11.95
CA THR A 275 14.95 26.64 -10.96
C THR A 275 13.76 26.00 -10.25
N LEU A 276 13.76 24.67 -10.13
CA LEU A 276 12.72 23.94 -9.42
C LEU A 276 13.08 23.86 -7.93
N LEU A 277 12.38 24.62 -7.09
CA LEU A 277 12.55 24.63 -5.65
C LEU A 277 11.54 23.69 -4.99
N LEU A 278 12.04 22.76 -4.18
CA LEU A 278 11.25 21.90 -3.30
C LEU A 278 11.45 22.37 -1.86
N THR A 279 10.38 22.74 -1.18
CA THR A 279 10.38 23.10 0.25
C THR A 279 9.72 22.00 1.05
N CYS A 280 10.38 21.50 2.08
CA CYS A 280 9.86 20.37 2.85
C CYS A 280 10.37 20.35 4.29
N HIS A 281 9.68 19.58 5.14
CA HIS A 281 10.13 19.31 6.50
C HIS A 281 11.47 18.50 6.49
N PRO A 282 12.40 18.71 7.44
CA PRO A 282 13.68 17.99 7.49
C PRO A 282 13.59 16.46 7.42
N ALA A 283 12.54 15.87 8.03
CA ALA A 283 12.32 14.42 7.96
C ALA A 283 12.05 13.92 6.52
N VAL A 284 11.38 14.74 5.69
CA VAL A 284 11.12 14.43 4.28
C VAL A 284 12.42 14.53 3.48
N ARG A 285 13.21 15.58 3.74
CA ARG A 285 14.54 15.75 3.13
C ARG A 285 15.47 14.57 3.44
N ALA A 286 15.45 14.07 4.67
CA ALA A 286 16.23 12.92 5.09
C ALA A 286 15.81 11.62 4.38
N ALA A 287 14.54 11.47 4.02
CA ALA A 287 14.03 10.33 3.27
C ALA A 287 14.32 10.41 1.76
N MET A 288 14.64 11.58 1.22
CA MET A 288 14.96 11.76 -0.19
C MET A 288 16.32 11.17 -0.57
N ARG A 289 16.34 10.34 -1.61
CA ARG A 289 17.55 9.75 -2.18
C ARG A 289 18.12 10.66 -3.26
N ARG A 290 19.46 10.70 -3.35
CA ARG A 290 20.16 11.50 -4.38
C ARG A 290 19.75 11.10 -5.80
N GLU A 291 19.66 9.81 -6.06
CA GLU A 291 19.21 9.26 -7.35
C GLU A 291 17.80 9.74 -7.76
N TRP A 292 16.90 10.04 -6.81
CA TRP A 292 15.58 10.57 -7.11
C TRP A 292 15.64 12.04 -7.53
N LEU A 293 16.51 12.83 -6.90
CA LEU A 293 16.72 14.24 -7.25
C LEU A 293 17.42 14.39 -8.59
N ASP A 294 18.41 13.52 -8.86
CA ASP A 294 19.10 13.45 -10.14
C ASP A 294 18.12 13.08 -11.25
N GLU A 295 17.22 12.11 -11.01
CA GLU A 295 16.16 11.74 -11.94
C GLU A 295 15.14 12.86 -12.15
N LEU A 296 14.77 13.59 -11.09
CA LEU A 296 13.87 14.74 -11.20
C LEU A 296 14.50 15.85 -12.04
N ALA A 297 15.78 16.16 -11.81
CA ALA A 297 16.53 17.13 -12.60
C ALA A 297 16.61 16.70 -14.07
N ARG A 298 16.85 15.41 -14.34
CA ARG A 298 16.89 14.84 -15.68
C ARG A 298 15.54 14.91 -16.40
N ARG A 299 14.44 14.54 -15.73
CA ARG A 299 13.09 14.55 -16.31
C ARG A 299 12.56 15.95 -16.57
N SER A 300 12.84 16.88 -15.65
CA SER A 300 12.39 18.27 -15.76
C SER A 300 13.29 19.12 -16.65
N GLY A 301 14.56 18.74 -16.83
CA GLY A 301 15.57 19.56 -17.51
C GLY A 301 15.98 20.80 -16.72
N ARG A 302 15.75 20.80 -15.39
CA ARG A 302 15.89 21.98 -14.52
C ARG A 302 16.91 21.72 -13.40
N GLN A 303 17.52 22.78 -12.89
CA GLN A 303 18.22 22.71 -11.61
C GLN A 303 17.19 22.46 -10.50
N VAL A 304 17.41 21.43 -9.70
CA VAL A 304 16.61 21.14 -8.51
C VAL A 304 17.29 21.72 -7.27
N ARG A 305 16.55 22.50 -6.47
CA ARG A 305 16.99 23.01 -5.17
C ARG A 305 16.05 22.52 -4.08
N LEU A 306 16.61 22.25 -2.91
CA LEU A 306 15.87 21.84 -1.73
C LEU A 306 16.07 22.85 -0.61
N VAL A 307 14.98 23.22 0.05
CA VAL A 307 14.97 24.02 1.26
C VAL A 307 14.22 23.26 2.35
N GLU A 308 14.83 23.18 3.52
CA GLU A 308 14.22 22.59 4.71
C GLU A 308 13.48 23.67 5.49
N ASP A 309 12.23 23.39 5.86
CA ASP A 309 11.43 24.23 6.76
C ASP A 309 10.85 23.37 7.89
N PRO A 310 11.40 23.45 9.12
CA PRO A 310 10.90 22.71 10.28
C PRO A 310 9.49 23.09 10.71
N ALA A 311 8.94 24.22 10.25
CA ALA A 311 7.57 24.64 10.57
C ALA A 311 6.51 23.96 9.69
N LEU A 312 6.91 23.32 8.59
CA LEU A 312 5.99 22.58 7.73
C LEU A 312 5.62 21.23 8.36
N ALA A 313 4.34 20.87 8.26
CA ALA A 313 3.93 19.48 8.46
C ALA A 313 4.61 18.59 7.39
N PRO A 314 5.00 17.34 7.70
CA PRO A 314 5.70 16.47 6.76
C PRO A 314 5.02 16.32 5.39
N GLU A 315 3.70 16.18 5.37
CA GLU A 315 2.85 16.05 4.19
C GLU A 315 2.66 17.35 3.41
N ALA A 316 2.94 18.51 4.02
CA ALA A 316 2.68 19.84 3.47
C ALA A 316 3.84 20.39 2.61
N GLY A 317 4.79 19.55 2.22
CA GLY A 317 5.85 19.93 1.29
C GLY A 317 5.29 20.36 -0.06
N PHE A 318 5.91 21.37 -0.68
CA PHE A 318 5.47 21.92 -1.96
C PHE A 318 6.66 22.21 -2.88
N ALA A 319 6.36 22.30 -4.17
CA ALA A 319 7.34 22.62 -5.20
C ALA A 319 6.89 23.86 -5.99
N GLN A 320 7.85 24.70 -6.38
CA GLN A 320 7.59 25.89 -7.17
C GLN A 320 8.75 26.21 -8.11
N ALA A 321 8.47 26.96 -9.16
CA ALA A 321 9.49 27.54 -10.01
C ALA A 321 9.99 28.86 -9.42
N LEU A 322 11.30 29.01 -9.31
CA LEU A 322 11.93 30.31 -9.09
C LEU A 322 12.28 30.92 -10.43
N ALA A 323 11.79 32.14 -10.66
CA ALA A 323 12.22 32.95 -11.79
C ALA A 323 13.75 33.14 -11.76
N ALA A 324 14.36 33.17 -12.94
CA ALA A 324 15.78 33.40 -13.12
C ALA A 324 16.19 34.81 -12.69
#